data_AF-A0A940MJ01-F1
#
_entry.id   AF-A0A940MJ01-F1
#
_cell.length_a   1.000
_cell.length_b   1.000
_cell.length_c   1.000
_cell.angle_alpha   90.00
_cell.angle_beta   90.00
_cell.angle_gamma   90.00
#
_symmetry.space_group_name_H-M   'P 1'
#
loop_
_entity.id
_entity.type
_entity.pdbx_description
1 polymer ?
#
loop_
_entity_poly.entity_id
_entity_poly.type
_entity_poly.pdbx_seq_one_letter_code
_entity_poly.pdbx_strand_id
1 'polypeptide(L)'
;MTDPQTALASEADDVERHACPRCHASSGSPCRSRSGAVAGTYHTGRFTKVPRLAKLLRVPTPADRGPGQPWRPGTPAPAPVDPDTPSADIRIGYARCSSLTQELQSQLDALAGHGIPRDKIFSEKISTRVRVRPQFEAALAAAREIKAHAPHCRVIFTVNEMKRLGRDAAELTALADHLTAHGLVLEMLAGPLQGMYDPSGPGRLLFGFFAAMAETERENIRESTLEGLDAAARKGNHGGRPPVITDDMLHTVLRRRANGETVEGIQPDLLIPTGRRKGHNPSLSSIYRALAEHDKRQAYPDAVEQAHADFAATEQ
;
A
#
# COMPACT_ATOMS: atom_id res chain seq x y z
N MET A 1 22.60 -17.64 -25.19
CA MET A 1 23.08 -17.39 -23.83
C MET A 1 23.65 -15.99 -23.83
N THR A 2 22.80 -15.01 -23.49
CA THR A 2 23.12 -13.58 -23.55
C THR A 2 23.18 -13.09 -22.11
N ASP A 3 24.30 -12.47 -21.75
CA ASP A 3 24.73 -12.10 -20.40
C ASP A 3 23.67 -11.30 -19.60
N PRO A 4 23.40 -11.59 -18.32
CA PRO A 4 22.39 -10.90 -17.52
C PRO A 4 22.89 -9.59 -16.86
N GLN A 5 23.91 -8.93 -17.44
CA GLN A 5 24.51 -7.71 -16.89
C GLN A 5 23.98 -6.41 -17.50
N THR A 6 22.76 -6.41 -18.04
CA THR A 6 22.08 -5.19 -18.47
C THR A 6 21.00 -4.79 -17.45
N ALA A 7 21.38 -4.39 -16.23
CA ALA A 7 20.49 -3.71 -15.28
C ALA A 7 21.28 -3.17 -14.06
N LEU A 8 21.00 -1.91 -13.69
CA LEU A 8 21.64 -1.05 -12.66
C LEU A 8 22.83 -0.25 -13.21
N ALA A 9 22.65 1.08 -13.28
CA ALA A 9 23.77 2.00 -13.44
C ALA A 9 24.77 1.74 -12.31
N SER A 10 26.02 1.45 -12.65
CA SER A 10 27.05 1.13 -11.66
C SER A 10 27.30 2.35 -10.77
N GLU A 11 27.62 2.16 -9.49
CA GLU A 11 28.02 3.26 -8.60
C GLU A 11 29.13 4.12 -9.24
N ALA A 12 30.01 3.46 -9.99
CA ALA A 12 31.04 4.05 -10.81
C ALA A 12 30.51 5.03 -11.86
N ASP A 13 29.44 4.68 -12.58
CA ASP A 13 28.88 5.52 -13.63
C ASP A 13 28.35 6.83 -13.05
N ASP A 14 27.72 6.78 -11.87
CA ASP A 14 27.21 7.98 -11.22
C ASP A 14 28.31 8.87 -10.63
N VAL A 15 29.38 8.27 -10.08
CA VAL A 15 30.57 9.02 -9.67
C VAL A 15 31.24 9.69 -10.87
N GLU A 16 31.25 9.00 -12.02
CA GLU A 16 31.90 9.49 -13.24
C GLU A 16 31.13 10.62 -13.92
N ARG A 17 29.83 10.83 -13.66
CA ARG A 17 29.08 12.00 -14.15
C ARG A 17 29.66 13.34 -13.71
N HIS A 18 30.44 13.36 -12.62
CA HIS A 18 31.04 14.56 -12.09
C HIS A 18 32.54 14.63 -12.40
N ALA A 19 33.05 15.82 -12.71
CA ALA A 19 34.49 16.05 -12.80
C ALA A 19 35.17 15.90 -11.42
N CYS A 20 36.35 15.26 -11.40
CA CYS A 20 37.10 15.05 -10.17
C CYS A 20 37.86 16.32 -9.76
N PRO A 21 37.60 16.89 -8.56
CA PRO A 21 38.33 18.07 -8.11
C PRO A 21 39.80 17.78 -7.74
N ARG A 22 40.14 16.51 -7.49
CA ARG A 22 41.48 16.10 -7.00
C ARG A 22 42.47 15.72 -8.10
N CYS A 23 42.00 14.99 -9.12
CA CYS A 23 42.86 14.55 -10.22
C CYS A 23 42.51 15.19 -11.56
N HIS A 24 41.50 16.07 -11.60
CA HIS A 24 41.03 16.74 -12.81
C HIS A 24 40.61 15.77 -13.93
N ALA A 25 40.16 14.57 -13.57
CA ALA A 25 39.48 13.67 -14.49
C ALA A 25 38.13 14.29 -14.91
N SER A 26 37.88 14.32 -16.23
CA SER A 26 36.65 14.83 -16.80
C SER A 26 35.47 13.91 -16.46
N SER A 27 34.24 14.43 -16.59
CA SER A 27 33.05 13.59 -16.53
C SER A 27 33.11 12.48 -17.60
N GLY A 28 32.62 11.28 -17.27
CA GLY A 28 32.70 10.09 -18.11
C GLY A 28 34.05 9.35 -18.09
N SER A 29 34.95 9.68 -17.15
CA SER A 29 36.25 9.01 -17.03
C SER A 29 36.58 8.64 -15.58
N PRO A 30 37.29 7.51 -15.33
CA PRO A 30 37.66 7.11 -13.98
C PRO A 30 38.72 8.05 -13.36
N CYS A 31 38.86 7.99 -12.03
CA CYS A 31 39.92 8.75 -11.34
C CYS A 31 41.31 8.20 -11.70
N ARG A 32 42.34 9.06 -11.71
CA ARG A 32 43.72 8.69 -12.04
C ARG A 32 44.70 8.97 -10.91
N SER A 33 45.75 8.15 -10.84
CA SER A 33 46.91 8.37 -9.97
C SER A 33 47.79 9.50 -10.52
N ARG A 34 48.83 9.90 -9.77
CA ARG A 34 49.82 10.88 -10.24
C ARG A 34 50.60 10.40 -11.46
N SER A 35 50.76 9.08 -11.65
CA SER A 35 51.46 8.50 -12.79
C SER A 35 50.58 8.37 -14.04
N GLY A 36 49.33 8.84 -14.01
CA GLY A 36 48.39 8.78 -15.13
C GLY A 36 47.66 7.44 -15.28
N ALA A 37 48.00 6.43 -14.48
CA ALA A 37 47.25 5.17 -14.42
C ALA A 37 45.89 5.35 -13.75
N VAL A 38 44.91 4.52 -14.12
CA VAL A 38 43.60 4.53 -13.45
C VAL A 38 43.76 4.15 -11.97
N ALA A 39 43.07 4.87 -11.09
CA ALA A 39 43.07 4.60 -9.66
C ALA A 39 42.16 3.41 -9.34
N GLY A 40 42.52 2.56 -8.37
CA GLY A 40 41.65 1.46 -7.92
C GLY A 40 40.41 1.91 -7.13
N THR A 41 40.36 3.18 -6.72
CA THR A 41 39.23 3.78 -6.02
C THR A 41 39.03 5.22 -6.46
N TYR A 42 37.78 5.68 -6.50
CA TYR A 42 37.49 7.09 -6.75
C TYR A 42 37.92 7.98 -5.58
N HIS A 43 38.40 9.19 -5.90
CA HIS A 43 38.71 10.19 -4.88
C HIS A 43 37.44 10.65 -4.14
N THR A 44 37.55 10.82 -2.83
CA THR A 44 36.47 11.28 -1.94
C THR A 44 35.74 12.50 -2.48
N GLY A 45 36.46 13.58 -2.80
CA GLY A 45 35.84 14.79 -3.33
C GLY A 45 35.07 14.63 -4.65
N ARG A 46 35.21 13.50 -5.36
CA ARG A 46 34.39 13.18 -6.54
C ARG A 46 33.14 12.42 -6.16
N PHE A 47 33.25 11.31 -5.41
CA PHE A 47 32.08 10.48 -5.12
C PHE A 47 31.13 11.11 -4.09
N THR A 48 31.61 12.03 -3.23
CA THR A 48 30.74 12.77 -2.29
C THR A 48 29.75 13.70 -3.01
N LYS A 49 29.97 14.00 -4.30
CA LYS A 49 29.01 14.76 -5.12
C LYS A 49 27.73 13.97 -5.42
N VAL A 50 27.74 12.65 -5.21
CA VAL A 50 26.56 11.79 -5.33
C VAL A 50 25.96 11.58 -3.92
N PRO A 51 24.77 12.15 -3.60
CA PRO A 51 24.24 12.16 -2.24
C PRO A 51 24.15 10.80 -1.55
N ARG A 52 23.81 9.73 -2.29
CA ARG A 52 23.73 8.36 -1.72
C ARG A 52 25.10 7.78 -1.36
N LEU A 53 26.17 8.18 -2.06
CA LEU A 53 27.53 7.66 -1.89
C LEU A 53 28.36 8.51 -0.92
N ALA A 54 27.85 9.68 -0.52
CA ALA A 54 28.55 10.64 0.31
C ALA A 54 29.00 10.11 1.68
N LYS A 55 28.30 9.09 2.20
CA LYS A 55 28.62 8.44 3.49
C LYS A 55 29.55 7.23 3.36
N LEU A 56 29.92 6.82 2.15
CA LEU A 56 30.82 5.67 1.93
C LEU A 56 32.28 6.06 2.19
N LEU A 57 33.06 5.10 2.69
CA LEU A 57 34.50 5.28 2.92
C LEU A 57 35.29 5.25 1.61
N ARG A 58 34.87 4.40 0.66
CA ARG A 58 35.50 4.25 -0.66
C ARG A 58 34.48 3.74 -1.66
N VAL A 59 34.62 4.16 -2.91
CA VAL A 59 33.93 3.56 -4.05
C VAL A 59 35.00 2.95 -4.95
N PRO A 60 35.00 1.61 -5.15
CA PRO A 60 35.99 0.95 -5.99
C PRO A 60 35.78 1.30 -7.47
N THR A 61 36.87 1.35 -8.22
CA THR A 61 36.79 1.45 -9.68
C THR A 61 36.50 0.05 -10.24
N PRO A 62 35.50 -0.10 -11.13
CA PRO A 62 35.16 -1.37 -11.76
C PRO A 62 36.34 -2.05 -12.47
N ALA A 63 36.30 -3.37 -12.57
CA ALA A 63 37.40 -4.16 -13.15
C ALA A 63 37.66 -3.85 -14.62
N ASP A 64 36.63 -3.48 -15.40
CA ASP A 64 36.72 -3.02 -16.79
C ASP A 64 37.48 -1.69 -16.94
N ARG A 65 37.63 -0.93 -15.85
CA ARG A 65 38.35 0.36 -15.78
C ARG A 65 39.50 0.31 -14.77
N GLY A 66 39.94 -0.88 -14.36
CA GLY A 66 40.84 -1.09 -13.22
C GLY A 66 42.27 -0.53 -13.37
N PRO A 67 43.07 -0.55 -12.28
CA PRO A 67 44.42 -0.01 -12.25
C PRO A 67 45.37 -0.72 -13.23
N GLY A 68 46.27 0.06 -13.86
CA GLY A 68 47.26 -0.43 -14.84
C GLY A 68 46.84 -0.30 -16.31
N GLN A 69 45.56 -0.01 -16.58
CA GLN A 69 45.09 0.28 -17.94
C GLN A 69 45.51 1.71 -18.37
N PRO A 70 46.02 1.89 -19.61
CA PRO A 70 46.29 3.21 -20.14
C PRO A 70 44.98 3.99 -20.30
N TRP A 71 45.01 5.27 -19.93
CA TRP A 71 43.85 6.15 -20.02
C TRP A 71 43.31 6.18 -21.46
N ARG A 72 42.01 5.89 -21.60
CA ARG A 72 41.22 6.13 -22.81
C ARG A 72 40.01 6.97 -22.43
N PRO A 73 39.58 7.93 -23.29
CA PRO A 73 38.31 8.58 -23.11
C PRO A 73 37.21 7.51 -22.99
N GLY A 74 36.50 7.48 -21.86
CA GLY A 74 35.32 6.64 -21.69
C GLY A 74 34.18 7.14 -22.57
N THR A 75 33.06 6.41 -22.59
CA THR A 75 31.83 6.81 -23.29
C THR A 75 31.56 8.29 -22.99
N PRO A 76 31.48 9.16 -24.03
CA PRO A 76 31.26 10.57 -23.80
C PRO A 76 30.02 10.73 -22.93
N ALA A 77 30.08 11.65 -21.97
CA ALA A 77 28.90 12.00 -21.17
C ALA A 77 27.74 12.24 -22.15
N PRO A 78 26.53 11.69 -21.90
CA PRO A 78 25.38 12.03 -22.73
C PRO A 78 25.35 13.55 -22.86
N ALA A 79 25.19 14.03 -24.10
CA ALA A 79 25.29 15.45 -24.40
C ALA A 79 24.49 16.26 -23.37
N PRO A 80 25.02 17.40 -22.86
CA PRO A 80 24.27 18.25 -21.96
C PRO A 80 22.94 18.56 -22.64
N VAL A 81 21.85 18.04 -22.05
CA VAL A 81 20.51 18.27 -22.55
C VAL A 81 20.24 19.75 -22.38
N ASP A 82 19.85 20.40 -23.47
CA ASP A 82 19.58 21.84 -23.51
C ASP A 82 18.54 22.21 -22.43
N PRO A 83 18.87 23.11 -21.48
CA PRO A 83 17.95 23.54 -20.43
C PRO A 83 16.67 24.20 -20.98
N ASP A 84 16.68 24.62 -22.24
CA ASP A 84 15.54 25.24 -22.93
C ASP A 84 14.66 24.25 -23.70
N THR A 85 14.93 22.93 -23.61
CA THR A 85 13.99 21.93 -24.15
C THR A 85 12.74 21.92 -23.26
N PRO A 86 11.54 22.29 -23.76
CA PRO A 86 10.33 22.36 -22.93
C PRO A 86 9.88 20.95 -22.55
N SER A 87 10.33 20.48 -21.40
CA SER A 87 9.85 19.24 -20.80
C SER A 87 8.49 19.52 -20.16
N ALA A 88 7.39 19.16 -20.83
CA ALA A 88 6.10 19.07 -20.16
C ALA A 88 6.21 18.15 -18.92
N ASP A 89 5.70 18.61 -17.78
CA ASP A 89 5.59 17.77 -16.58
C ASP A 89 4.85 16.47 -16.92
N ILE A 90 5.44 15.33 -16.55
CA ILE A 90 4.79 14.03 -16.74
C ILE A 90 4.07 13.66 -15.45
N ARG A 91 2.73 13.63 -15.50
CA ARG A 91 1.87 13.24 -14.37
C ARG A 91 1.44 11.79 -14.48
N ILE A 92 1.44 11.09 -13.35
CA ILE A 92 0.92 9.73 -13.18
C ILE A 92 -0.10 9.77 -12.07
N GLY A 93 -1.32 9.33 -12.36
CA GLY A 93 -2.43 9.34 -11.42
C GLY A 93 -2.56 8.02 -10.67
N TYR A 94 -2.91 8.07 -9.39
CA TYR A 94 -3.30 6.90 -8.62
C TYR A 94 -4.61 7.13 -7.85
N ALA A 95 -5.54 6.18 -7.98
CA ALA A 95 -6.85 6.20 -7.32
C ALA A 95 -7.14 4.88 -6.59
N ARG A 96 -7.76 4.97 -5.41
CA ARG A 96 -8.10 3.78 -4.60
C ARG A 96 -9.46 3.94 -3.92
N CYS A 97 -10.26 2.87 -3.90
CA CYS A 97 -11.45 2.78 -3.05
C CYS A 97 -11.58 1.42 -2.36
N SER A 98 -12.21 1.37 -1.18
CA SER A 98 -12.37 0.13 -0.40
C SER A 98 -13.59 -0.69 -0.79
N SER A 99 -14.63 -0.08 -1.34
CA SER A 99 -15.92 -0.78 -1.60
C SER A 99 -16.90 -0.03 -2.51
N LEU A 100 -16.90 1.30 -2.50
CA LEU A 100 -17.87 2.10 -3.26
C LEU A 100 -17.37 2.42 -4.67
N THR A 101 -18.11 1.97 -5.68
CA THR A 101 -17.78 2.21 -7.10
C THR A 101 -17.91 3.70 -7.45
N GLN A 102 -18.88 4.41 -6.85
CA GLN A 102 -19.10 5.84 -7.06
C GLN A 102 -17.92 6.70 -6.56
N GLU A 103 -17.30 6.31 -5.44
CA GLU A 103 -16.12 6.99 -4.88
C GLU A 103 -14.89 6.86 -5.80
N LEU A 104 -14.75 5.72 -6.48
CA LEU A 104 -13.65 5.49 -7.41
C LEU A 104 -13.79 6.37 -8.66
N GLN A 105 -15.00 6.40 -9.23
CA GLN A 105 -15.26 7.19 -10.43
C GLN A 105 -15.01 8.68 -10.19
N SER A 106 -15.44 9.22 -9.05
CA SER A 106 -15.16 10.61 -8.67
C SER A 106 -13.66 10.92 -8.60
N GLN A 107 -12.83 9.98 -8.12
CA GLN A 107 -11.37 10.16 -8.10
C GLN A 107 -10.77 10.11 -9.51
N LEU A 108 -11.25 9.20 -10.36
CA LEU A 108 -10.80 9.11 -11.76
C LEU A 108 -11.15 10.38 -12.54
N ASP A 109 -12.35 10.92 -12.32
CA ASP A 109 -12.81 12.14 -12.97
C ASP A 109 -12.00 13.36 -12.48
N ALA A 110 -11.64 13.42 -11.19
CA ALA A 110 -10.75 14.46 -10.66
C ALA A 110 -9.35 14.40 -11.27
N LEU A 111 -8.76 13.20 -11.38
CA LEU A 111 -7.44 13.01 -12.00
C LEU A 111 -7.47 13.34 -13.50
N ALA A 112 -8.52 12.94 -14.21
CA ALA A 112 -8.71 13.25 -15.62
C ALA A 112 -8.95 14.75 -15.85
N GLY A 113 -9.74 15.41 -14.99
CA GLY A 113 -9.96 16.85 -14.99
C GLY A 113 -8.69 17.66 -14.73
N HIS A 114 -7.72 17.07 -14.01
CA HIS A 114 -6.37 17.63 -13.83
C HIS A 114 -5.43 17.43 -15.02
N GLY A 115 -5.95 16.90 -16.15
CA GLY A 115 -5.20 16.72 -17.39
C GLY A 115 -4.31 15.48 -17.43
N ILE A 116 -4.49 14.52 -16.51
CA ILE A 116 -3.76 13.25 -16.54
C ILE A 116 -4.45 12.31 -17.54
N PRO A 117 -3.74 11.82 -18.56
CA PRO A 117 -4.34 10.94 -19.55
C PRO A 117 -4.63 9.56 -18.93
N ARG A 118 -5.72 8.91 -19.36
CA ARG A 118 -6.26 7.70 -18.70
C ARG A 118 -5.30 6.51 -18.69
N ASP A 119 -4.43 6.42 -19.68
CA ASP A 119 -3.35 5.42 -19.77
C ASP A 119 -2.31 5.55 -18.64
N LYS A 120 -2.21 6.73 -18.04
CA LYS A 120 -1.31 7.02 -16.90
C LYS A 120 -2.04 7.07 -15.55
N ILE A 121 -3.31 6.65 -15.50
CA ILE A 121 -4.08 6.57 -14.26
C ILE A 121 -4.20 5.10 -13.83
N PHE A 122 -3.64 4.78 -12.68
CA PHE A 122 -3.73 3.47 -12.05
C PHE A 122 -4.84 3.49 -11.00
N SER A 123 -5.69 2.47 -11.00
CA SER A 123 -6.82 2.41 -10.08
C SER A 123 -7.06 1.03 -9.52
N GLU A 124 -7.41 0.94 -8.23
CA GLU A 124 -7.73 -0.33 -7.59
C GLU A 124 -8.87 -0.22 -6.57
N LYS A 125 -9.64 -1.31 -6.49
CA LYS A 125 -10.72 -1.50 -5.52
C LYS A 125 -10.25 -2.41 -4.39
N ILE A 126 -9.34 -1.89 -3.57
CA ILE A 126 -8.72 -2.64 -2.48
C ILE A 126 -8.88 -1.86 -1.17
N SER A 127 -9.25 -2.58 -0.10
CA SER A 127 -9.30 -2.03 1.24
C SER A 127 -7.92 -1.54 1.67
N THR A 128 -7.89 -0.40 2.34
CA THR A 128 -6.68 0.17 2.94
C THR A 128 -5.91 -0.86 3.77
N ARG A 129 -6.57 -1.86 4.39
CA ARG A 129 -5.94 -2.89 5.23
C ARG A 129 -5.03 -3.87 4.46
N VAL A 130 -5.18 -4.00 3.15
CA VAL A 130 -4.39 -4.95 2.36
C VAL A 130 -3.00 -4.38 2.11
N ARG A 131 -1.97 -5.17 2.42
CA ARG A 131 -0.56 -4.76 2.27
C ARG A 131 -0.11 -4.68 0.82
N VAL A 132 -0.48 -5.70 0.04
CA VAL A 132 -0.08 -5.83 -1.36
C VAL A 132 -1.05 -5.04 -2.23
N ARG A 133 -0.51 -4.07 -2.98
CA ARG A 133 -1.27 -3.15 -3.80
C ARG A 133 -0.72 -3.17 -5.21
N PRO A 134 -1.17 -4.10 -6.07
CA PRO A 134 -0.53 -4.36 -7.36
C PRO A 134 -0.58 -3.15 -8.29
N GLN A 135 -1.67 -2.38 -8.27
CA GLN A 135 -1.81 -1.19 -9.13
C GLN A 135 -0.99 -0.01 -8.61
N PHE A 136 -0.87 0.13 -7.29
CA PHE A 136 0.04 1.11 -6.68
C PHE A 136 1.51 0.81 -7.00
N GLU A 137 1.92 -0.45 -6.89
CA GLU A 137 3.28 -0.89 -7.23
C GLU A 137 3.58 -0.69 -8.72
N ALA A 138 2.62 -1.00 -9.60
CA ALA A 138 2.72 -0.73 -11.03
C ALA A 138 2.86 0.77 -11.34
N ALA A 139 2.09 1.63 -10.66
CA ALA A 139 2.18 3.08 -10.81
C ALA A 139 3.56 3.61 -10.39
N LEU A 140 4.10 3.11 -9.27
CA LEU A 140 5.44 3.46 -8.81
C LEU A 140 6.53 2.97 -9.76
N ALA A 141 6.41 1.76 -10.29
CA ALA A 141 7.34 1.22 -11.26
C ALA A 141 7.36 2.07 -12.54
N ALA A 142 6.17 2.37 -13.10
CA ALA A 142 6.03 3.23 -14.27
C ALA A 142 6.62 4.63 -14.04
N ALA A 143 6.39 5.23 -12.85
CA ALA A 143 6.97 6.53 -12.51
C ALA A 143 8.50 6.52 -12.49
N ARG A 144 9.10 5.46 -11.91
CA ARG A 144 10.55 5.30 -11.87
C ARG A 144 11.13 5.04 -13.25
N GLU A 145 10.49 4.21 -14.06
CA GLU A 145 10.91 3.95 -15.43
C GLU A 145 10.90 5.23 -16.26
N ILE A 146 9.82 6.02 -16.19
CA ILE A 146 9.74 7.31 -16.88
C ILE A 146 10.86 8.25 -16.40
N LYS A 147 11.10 8.34 -15.09
CA LYS A 147 12.17 9.19 -14.54
C LYS A 147 13.56 8.74 -14.96
N ALA A 148 13.79 7.43 -15.12
CA ALA A 148 15.05 6.87 -15.59
C ALA A 148 15.30 7.18 -17.07
N HIS A 149 14.27 7.09 -17.92
CA HIS A 149 14.38 7.36 -19.36
C HIS A 149 14.41 8.86 -19.68
N ALA A 150 13.74 9.68 -18.86
CA ALA A 150 13.64 11.14 -19.04
C ALA A 150 14.11 11.88 -17.76
N PRO A 151 15.42 11.88 -17.46
CA PRO A 151 15.95 12.45 -16.21
C PRO A 151 15.74 13.97 -16.11
N HIS A 152 15.67 14.65 -17.26
CA HIS A 152 15.42 16.08 -17.39
C HIS A 152 13.94 16.44 -17.17
N CYS A 153 13.02 15.47 -17.25
CA CYS A 153 11.61 15.72 -17.01
C CYS A 153 11.27 15.64 -15.52
N ARG A 154 10.37 16.54 -15.09
CA ARG A 154 9.72 16.43 -13.78
C ARG A 154 8.61 15.39 -13.88
N VAL A 155 8.74 14.32 -13.09
CA VAL A 155 7.72 13.28 -12.96
C VAL A 155 6.96 13.51 -11.67
N ILE A 156 5.65 13.69 -11.80
CA ILE A 156 4.74 14.02 -10.70
C ILE A 156 3.81 12.83 -10.48
N PHE A 157 3.81 12.30 -9.27
CA PHE A 157 2.89 11.27 -8.79
C PHE A 157 1.70 11.95 -8.13
N THR A 158 0.56 11.95 -8.81
CA THR A 158 -0.63 12.70 -8.41
C THR A 158 -1.68 11.76 -7.82
N VAL A 159 -2.22 12.13 -6.66
CA VAL A 159 -3.35 11.45 -6.03
C VAL A 159 -4.45 12.43 -5.68
N ASN A 160 -5.68 11.93 -5.53
CA ASN A 160 -6.77 12.80 -5.09
C ASN A 160 -6.54 13.32 -3.67
N GLU A 161 -6.14 12.46 -2.73
CA GLU A 161 -6.03 12.83 -1.31
C GLU A 161 -5.05 11.90 -0.59
N MET A 162 -4.39 12.40 0.45
CA MET A 162 -3.35 11.69 1.21
C MET A 162 -3.82 10.33 1.76
N LYS A 163 -5.07 10.21 2.22
CA LYS A 163 -5.61 8.96 2.77
C LYS A 163 -5.63 7.80 1.77
N ARG A 164 -5.45 8.07 0.47
CA ARG A 164 -5.36 7.06 -0.60
C ARG A 164 -3.98 6.40 -0.69
N LEU A 165 -2.93 7.05 -0.17
CA LEU A 165 -1.53 6.63 -0.32
C LEU A 165 -1.08 5.58 0.70
N GLY A 166 -1.62 5.59 1.92
CA GLY A 166 -1.13 4.76 3.02
C GLY A 166 -2.13 4.51 4.14
N ARG A 167 -1.83 3.52 4.98
CA ARG A 167 -2.64 3.04 6.10
C ARG A 167 -2.46 3.83 7.38
N ASP A 168 -1.26 4.29 7.61
CA ASP A 168 -0.83 4.98 8.82
C ASP A 168 0.15 6.10 8.44
N ALA A 169 0.48 6.95 9.39
CA ALA A 169 1.40 8.06 9.17
C ALA A 169 2.79 7.55 8.75
N ALA A 170 3.24 6.42 9.30
CA ALA A 170 4.55 5.85 8.99
C ALA A 170 4.67 5.39 7.52
N GLU A 171 3.66 4.71 6.98
CA GLU A 171 3.62 4.27 5.58
C GLU A 171 3.57 5.49 4.63
N LEU A 172 2.84 6.55 5.02
CA LEU A 172 2.80 7.80 4.25
C LEU A 172 4.16 8.50 4.24
N THR A 173 4.81 8.65 5.39
CA THR A 173 6.15 9.26 5.48
C THR A 173 7.19 8.45 4.72
N ALA A 174 7.18 7.12 4.89
CA ALA A 174 8.08 6.24 4.15
C ALA A 174 7.87 6.35 2.63
N LEU A 175 6.62 6.47 2.17
CA LEU A 175 6.32 6.67 0.77
C LEU A 175 6.82 8.03 0.25
N ALA A 176 6.59 9.12 1.00
CA ALA A 176 7.05 10.44 0.62
C ALA A 176 8.59 10.51 0.53
N ASP A 177 9.29 9.93 1.51
CA ASP A 177 10.74 9.80 1.50
C ASP A 177 11.21 8.96 0.31
N HIS A 178 10.52 7.86 0.03
CA HIS A 178 10.80 6.99 -1.11
C HIS A 178 10.62 7.73 -2.46
N LEU A 179 9.51 8.45 -2.67
CA LEU A 179 9.29 9.24 -3.88
C LEU A 179 10.39 10.29 -4.06
N THR A 180 10.73 11.00 -2.98
CA THR A 180 11.79 12.02 -2.96
C THR A 180 13.15 11.44 -3.32
N ALA A 181 13.51 10.27 -2.76
CA ALA A 181 14.77 9.59 -3.05
C ALA A 181 14.91 9.17 -4.53
N HIS A 182 13.80 8.94 -5.22
CA HIS A 182 13.74 8.61 -6.64
C HIS A 182 13.55 9.84 -7.56
N GLY A 183 13.56 11.06 -7.01
CA GLY A 183 13.38 12.29 -7.79
C GLY A 183 11.97 12.46 -8.36
N LEU A 184 10.98 11.82 -7.74
CA LEU A 184 9.56 11.97 -8.04
C LEU A 184 8.95 13.02 -7.13
N VAL A 185 8.04 13.83 -7.68
CA VAL A 185 7.29 14.84 -6.90
C VAL A 185 5.93 14.26 -6.55
N LEU A 186 5.50 14.37 -5.29
CA LEU A 186 4.15 13.99 -4.89
C LEU A 186 3.19 15.19 -5.05
N GLU A 187 2.01 14.98 -5.60
CA GLU A 187 0.96 16.00 -5.74
C GLU A 187 -0.38 15.47 -5.20
N MET A 188 -1.09 16.32 -4.47
CA MET A 188 -2.41 16.02 -3.92
C MET A 188 -3.44 17.00 -4.49
N LEU A 189 -4.55 16.49 -5.05
CA LEU A 189 -5.58 17.34 -5.66
C LEU A 189 -6.56 17.93 -4.64
N ALA A 190 -6.71 17.31 -3.47
CA ALA A 190 -7.65 17.69 -2.43
C ALA A 190 -7.09 17.39 -1.03
N GLY A 191 -7.76 17.92 -0.03
CA GLY A 191 -7.40 17.79 1.37
C GLY A 191 -6.51 18.94 1.88
N PRO A 192 -6.03 18.83 3.13
CA PRO A 192 -5.36 19.93 3.81
C PRO A 192 -3.97 20.28 3.23
N LEU A 193 -3.39 19.37 2.45
CA LEU A 193 -2.09 19.54 1.78
C LEU A 193 -2.24 19.56 0.26
N GLN A 194 -3.31 20.18 -0.24
CA GLN A 194 -3.52 20.34 -1.68
C GLN A 194 -2.32 21.03 -2.34
N GLY A 195 -1.89 20.50 -3.47
CA GLY A 195 -0.76 20.99 -4.26
C GLY A 195 0.43 20.03 -4.26
N MET A 196 1.60 20.58 -4.61
CA MET A 196 2.85 19.82 -4.65
C MET A 196 3.41 19.67 -3.23
N TYR A 197 3.78 18.45 -2.87
CA TYR A 197 4.49 18.16 -1.64
C TYR A 197 5.89 18.74 -1.68
N ASP A 198 6.24 19.50 -0.64
CA ASP A 198 7.58 20.01 -0.41
C ASP A 198 8.29 19.15 0.67
N PRO A 199 9.39 18.45 0.32
CA PRO A 199 10.17 17.68 1.29
C PRO A 199 11.06 18.54 2.21
N SER A 200 11.05 19.88 2.06
CA SER A 200 11.79 20.79 2.95
C SER A 200 11.19 20.83 4.37
N GLY A 201 11.98 21.30 5.35
CA GLY A 201 11.64 21.25 6.79
C GLY A 201 10.18 21.56 7.13
N PRO A 202 9.63 22.73 6.75
CA PRO A 202 8.23 23.07 6.98
C PRO A 202 7.23 22.13 6.30
N GLY A 203 7.46 21.78 5.03
CA GLY A 203 6.58 20.89 4.25
C GLY A 203 6.57 19.46 4.78
N ARG A 204 7.74 18.93 5.18
CA ARG A 204 7.86 17.62 5.82
C ARG A 204 7.18 17.57 7.19
N LEU A 205 7.28 18.63 7.98
CA LEU A 205 6.61 18.73 9.29
C LEU A 205 5.09 18.75 9.13
N LEU A 206 4.57 19.60 8.23
CA LEU A 206 3.14 19.67 7.93
C LEU A 206 2.62 18.33 7.39
N PHE A 207 3.38 17.66 6.52
CA PHE A 207 3.05 16.33 6.04
C PHE A 207 2.93 15.30 7.16
N GLY A 208 3.91 15.26 8.08
CA GLY A 208 3.84 14.39 9.25
C GLY A 208 2.64 14.68 10.15
N PHE A 209 2.36 15.96 10.42
CA PHE A 209 1.22 16.38 11.23
C PHE A 209 -0.12 15.93 10.65
N PHE A 210 -0.37 16.21 9.37
CA PHE A 210 -1.63 15.81 8.74
C PHE A 210 -1.71 14.29 8.55
N ALA A 211 -0.58 13.62 8.30
CA ALA A 211 -0.55 12.15 8.23
C ALA A 211 -1.00 11.51 9.56
N ALA A 212 -0.53 12.04 10.69
CA ALA A 212 -0.96 11.62 12.03
C ALA A 212 -2.44 11.96 12.29
N MET A 213 -2.87 13.18 11.94
CA MET A 213 -4.28 13.57 12.08
C MET A 213 -5.22 12.64 11.28
N ALA A 214 -4.86 12.29 10.05
CA ALA A 214 -5.63 11.37 9.22
C ALA A 214 -5.62 9.92 9.72
N GLU A 215 -4.63 9.54 10.53
CA GLU A 215 -4.61 8.27 11.24
C GLU A 215 -5.57 8.31 12.44
N THR A 216 -5.52 9.36 13.25
CA THR A 216 -6.45 9.59 14.37
C THR A 216 -7.91 9.64 13.91
N GLU A 217 -8.23 10.33 12.81
CA GLU A 217 -9.60 10.33 12.26
C GLU A 217 -10.10 8.93 11.91
N ARG A 218 -9.22 8.08 11.36
CA ARG A 218 -9.57 6.68 11.03
C ARG A 218 -9.80 5.85 12.29
N GLU A 219 -9.02 6.11 13.33
CA GLU A 219 -9.17 5.45 14.62
C GLU A 219 -10.47 5.88 15.30
N ASN A 220 -10.79 7.19 15.31
CA ASN A 220 -12.05 7.72 15.83
C ASN A 220 -13.27 7.09 15.14
N ILE A 221 -13.26 6.95 13.81
CA ILE A 221 -14.36 6.27 13.09
C ILE A 221 -14.52 4.82 13.57
N ARG A 222 -13.41 4.13 13.83
CA ARG A 222 -13.43 2.75 14.33
C ARG A 222 -13.97 2.69 15.75
N GLU A 223 -13.53 3.58 16.63
CA GLU A 223 -14.01 3.68 18.01
C GLU A 223 -15.51 3.95 18.04
N SER A 224 -15.99 4.98 17.32
CA SER A 224 -17.42 5.27 17.23
C SER A 224 -18.23 4.11 16.64
N THR A 225 -17.66 3.33 15.71
CA THR A 225 -18.32 2.12 15.19
C THR A 225 -18.44 1.04 16.26
N LEU A 226 -17.38 0.83 17.06
CA LEU A 226 -17.38 -0.15 18.15
C LEU A 226 -18.34 0.26 19.26
N GLU A 227 -18.35 1.53 19.64
CA GLU A 227 -19.33 2.08 20.59
C GLU A 227 -20.76 1.92 20.10
N GLY A 228 -21.01 2.17 18.81
CA GLY A 228 -22.32 1.96 18.20
C GLY A 228 -22.75 0.50 18.19
N LEU A 229 -21.83 -0.43 17.92
CA LEU A 229 -22.08 -1.87 17.98
C LEU A 229 -22.33 -2.34 19.41
N ASP A 230 -21.59 -1.82 20.39
CA ASP A 230 -21.77 -2.14 21.80
C ASP A 230 -23.11 -1.61 22.32
N ALA A 231 -23.46 -0.36 21.99
CA ALA A 231 -24.77 0.22 22.31
C ALA A 231 -25.92 -0.54 21.62
N ALA A 232 -25.72 -1.08 20.41
CA ALA A 232 -26.69 -1.95 19.75
C ALA A 232 -26.79 -3.30 20.46
N ALA A 233 -25.67 -3.90 20.86
CA ALA A 233 -25.62 -5.14 21.62
C ALA A 233 -26.34 -5.02 22.97
N ARG A 234 -26.16 -3.91 23.70
CA ARG A 234 -26.92 -3.58 24.93
C ARG A 234 -28.43 -3.45 24.70
N LYS A 235 -28.88 -3.23 23.46
CA LYS A 235 -30.30 -3.24 23.09
C LYS A 235 -30.78 -4.61 22.57
N GLY A 236 -29.96 -5.65 22.71
CA GLY A 236 -30.22 -7.00 22.19
C GLY A 236 -29.91 -7.18 20.69
N ASN A 237 -29.34 -6.18 20.02
CA ASN A 237 -29.02 -6.24 18.59
C ASN A 237 -27.54 -6.63 18.39
N HIS A 238 -27.24 -7.93 18.50
CA HIS A 238 -25.87 -8.46 18.50
C HIS A 238 -25.22 -8.59 17.10
N GLY A 239 -25.87 -8.10 16.04
CA GLY A 239 -25.37 -8.24 14.66
C GLY A 239 -25.17 -9.69 14.23
N GLY A 240 -24.36 -9.92 13.19
CA GLY A 240 -24.04 -11.26 12.70
C GLY A 240 -25.09 -11.87 11.76
N ARG A 241 -24.82 -13.11 11.30
CA ARG A 241 -25.71 -13.83 10.38
C ARG A 241 -26.85 -14.47 11.20
N PRO A 242 -28.13 -14.21 10.86
CA PRO A 242 -29.25 -14.86 11.53
C PRO A 242 -29.15 -16.40 11.51
N PRO A 243 -29.56 -17.09 12.58
CA PRO A 243 -29.56 -18.55 12.61
C PRO A 243 -30.49 -19.11 11.53
N VAL A 244 -30.05 -20.20 10.91
CA VAL A 244 -30.81 -20.88 9.84
C VAL A 244 -31.91 -21.76 10.42
N ILE A 245 -31.67 -22.36 11.59
CA ILE A 245 -32.64 -23.16 12.33
C ILE A 245 -33.34 -22.21 13.32
N THR A 246 -34.65 -22.07 13.18
CA THR A 246 -35.48 -21.35 14.16
C THR A 246 -35.82 -22.23 15.36
N ASP A 247 -36.31 -21.62 16.43
CA ASP A 247 -36.74 -22.36 17.63
C ASP A 247 -37.85 -23.37 17.30
N ASP A 248 -38.83 -22.99 16.47
CA ASP A 248 -39.90 -23.89 16.00
C ASP A 248 -39.36 -25.11 15.23
N MET A 249 -38.36 -24.88 14.37
CA MET A 249 -37.69 -25.96 13.63
C MET A 249 -36.94 -26.88 14.60
N LEU A 250 -36.24 -26.30 15.59
CA LEU A 250 -35.51 -27.06 16.60
C LEU A 250 -36.47 -27.92 17.45
N HIS A 251 -37.58 -27.35 17.91
CA HIS A 251 -38.63 -28.09 18.64
C HIS A 251 -39.19 -29.24 17.80
N THR A 252 -39.45 -29.00 16.51
CA THR A 252 -39.93 -30.04 15.59
C THR A 252 -38.91 -31.18 15.47
N VAL A 253 -37.63 -30.85 15.31
CA VAL A 253 -36.54 -31.84 15.22
C VAL A 253 -36.42 -32.64 16.52
N LEU A 254 -36.41 -31.96 17.68
CA LEU A 254 -36.31 -32.62 18.99
C LEU A 254 -37.46 -33.60 19.21
N ARG A 255 -38.70 -33.17 18.91
CA ARG A 255 -39.90 -34.02 19.04
C ARG A 255 -39.84 -35.26 18.15
N ARG A 256 -39.50 -35.09 16.87
CA ARG A 256 -39.47 -36.22 15.91
C ARG A 256 -38.32 -37.18 16.18
N ARG A 257 -37.17 -36.65 16.62
CA ARG A 257 -36.05 -37.47 17.07
C ARG A 257 -36.39 -38.29 18.31
N ALA A 258 -37.17 -37.74 19.25
CA ALA A 258 -37.67 -38.49 20.41
C ALA A 258 -38.61 -39.64 19.99
N ASN A 259 -39.32 -39.50 18.86
CA ASN A 259 -40.14 -40.56 18.26
C ASN A 259 -39.32 -41.58 17.43
N GLY A 260 -37.98 -41.45 17.38
CA GLY A 260 -37.10 -42.38 16.68
C GLY A 260 -36.81 -42.05 15.22
N GLU A 261 -37.27 -40.90 14.70
CA GLU A 261 -36.95 -40.46 13.34
C GLU A 261 -35.48 -39.99 13.23
N THR A 262 -34.83 -40.29 12.10
CA THR A 262 -33.46 -39.82 11.81
C THR A 262 -33.46 -38.38 11.34
N VAL A 263 -32.35 -37.66 11.54
CA VAL A 263 -32.22 -36.24 11.15
C VAL A 263 -32.35 -36.07 9.64
N GLU A 264 -31.88 -37.05 8.86
CA GLU A 264 -32.01 -37.14 7.41
C GLU A 264 -33.47 -37.28 6.97
N GLY A 265 -34.29 -38.00 7.75
CA GLY A 265 -35.72 -38.14 7.49
C GLY A 265 -36.51 -36.87 7.82
N ILE A 266 -36.05 -36.09 8.80
CA ILE A 266 -36.72 -34.86 9.24
C ILE A 266 -36.38 -33.66 8.34
N GLN A 267 -35.15 -33.60 7.80
CA GLN A 267 -34.63 -32.45 7.06
C GLN A 267 -35.49 -31.98 5.85
N PRO A 268 -36.08 -32.88 5.03
CA PRO A 268 -36.93 -32.49 3.90
C PRO A 268 -38.19 -31.71 4.30
N ASP A 269 -38.66 -31.88 5.55
CA ASP A 269 -39.87 -31.22 6.05
C ASP A 269 -39.59 -29.85 6.68
N LEU A 270 -38.31 -29.48 6.81
CA LEU A 270 -37.88 -28.21 7.38
C LEU A 270 -37.63 -27.18 6.28
N LEU A 271 -38.24 -26.00 6.39
CA LEU A 271 -38.09 -24.91 5.43
C LEU A 271 -37.51 -23.66 6.10
N ILE A 272 -36.48 -23.09 5.48
CA ILE A 272 -35.88 -21.83 5.95
C ILE A 272 -36.87 -20.66 5.68
N PRO A 273 -37.27 -19.89 6.69
CA PRO A 273 -38.32 -18.87 6.53
C PRO A 273 -37.82 -17.54 5.94
N THR A 274 -36.53 -17.20 6.13
CA THR A 274 -35.98 -15.88 5.80
C THR A 274 -34.60 -15.95 5.12
N GLY A 275 -34.18 -14.84 4.50
CA GLY A 275 -32.85 -14.70 3.88
C GLY A 275 -32.72 -15.29 2.47
N ARG A 276 -31.49 -15.35 1.95
CA ARG A 276 -31.21 -15.75 0.55
C ARG A 276 -31.61 -17.19 0.20
N ARG A 277 -31.71 -18.08 1.20
CA ARG A 277 -32.11 -19.49 1.02
C ARG A 277 -33.53 -19.77 1.50
N LYS A 278 -34.39 -18.76 1.54
CA LYS A 278 -35.81 -18.92 1.88
C LYS A 278 -36.44 -20.04 1.02
N GLY A 279 -37.24 -20.89 1.65
CA GLY A 279 -37.93 -22.00 0.99
C GLY A 279 -37.04 -23.21 0.64
N HIS A 280 -35.75 -23.17 0.97
CA HIS A 280 -34.88 -24.34 0.84
C HIS A 280 -34.78 -25.07 2.19
N ASN A 281 -34.41 -26.35 2.14
CA ASN A 281 -34.13 -27.12 3.33
C ASN A 281 -32.80 -26.71 3.98
N PRO A 282 -32.72 -26.67 5.32
CA PRO A 282 -31.46 -26.47 6.01
C PRO A 282 -30.49 -27.62 5.74
N SER A 283 -29.18 -27.37 5.82
CA SER A 283 -28.22 -28.48 5.71
C SER A 283 -28.24 -29.33 6.99
N LEU A 284 -27.91 -30.62 6.85
CA LEU A 284 -27.77 -31.53 8.00
C LEU A 284 -26.82 -30.96 9.06
N SER A 285 -25.70 -30.37 8.63
CA SER A 285 -24.74 -29.74 9.54
C SER A 285 -25.35 -28.58 10.34
N SER A 286 -26.25 -27.79 9.76
CA SER A 286 -26.96 -26.72 10.49
C SER A 286 -27.90 -27.30 11.55
N ILE A 287 -28.58 -28.40 11.25
CA ILE A 287 -29.47 -29.09 12.21
C ILE A 287 -28.64 -29.69 13.35
N TYR A 288 -27.58 -30.44 13.04
CA TYR A 288 -26.69 -31.02 14.06
C TYR A 288 -26.03 -29.96 14.94
N ARG A 289 -25.66 -28.80 14.37
CA ARG A 289 -25.10 -27.69 15.15
C ARG A 289 -26.12 -27.12 16.14
N ALA A 290 -27.37 -26.95 15.70
CA ALA A 290 -28.44 -26.45 16.57
C ALA A 290 -28.77 -27.45 17.70
N LEU A 291 -28.79 -28.75 17.40
CA LEU A 291 -28.96 -29.81 18.42
C LEU A 291 -27.81 -29.80 19.43
N ALA A 292 -26.56 -29.71 18.97
CA ALA A 292 -25.40 -29.65 19.87
C ALA A 292 -25.39 -28.39 20.76
N GLU A 293 -25.84 -27.24 20.24
CA GLU A 293 -26.03 -26.04 21.06
C GLU A 293 -27.13 -26.22 22.12
N HIS A 294 -28.26 -26.85 21.75
CA HIS A 294 -29.32 -27.17 22.68
C HIS A 294 -28.83 -28.12 23.80
N ASP A 295 -28.16 -29.21 23.43
CA ASP A 295 -27.65 -30.20 24.39
C ASP A 295 -26.62 -29.57 25.36
N LYS A 296 -25.79 -28.65 24.87
CA LYS A 296 -24.87 -27.87 25.73
C LYS A 296 -25.61 -26.99 26.71
N ARG A 297 -26.68 -26.31 26.29
CA ARG A 297 -27.50 -25.47 27.19
C ARG A 297 -28.16 -26.30 28.28
N GLN A 298 -28.64 -27.49 27.94
CA GLN A 298 -29.23 -28.44 28.90
C GLN A 298 -28.20 -29.01 29.88
N ALA A 299 -26.97 -29.27 29.41
CA ALA A 299 -25.92 -29.87 30.24
C ALA A 299 -25.30 -28.88 31.25
N TYR A 300 -25.33 -27.57 30.96
CA TYR A 300 -24.69 -26.54 31.79
C TYR A 300 -25.62 -25.34 32.03
N PRO A 301 -26.77 -25.53 32.72
CA PRO A 301 -27.74 -24.47 32.94
C PRO A 301 -27.14 -23.30 33.74
N ASP A 302 -26.38 -23.58 34.79
CA ASP A 302 -25.74 -22.57 35.65
C ASP A 302 -24.72 -21.72 34.88
N ALA A 303 -24.02 -22.31 33.91
CA ALA A 303 -23.06 -21.56 33.08
C ALA A 303 -23.76 -20.62 32.10
N VAL A 304 -24.97 -20.97 31.64
CA VAL A 304 -25.81 -20.11 30.79
C VAL A 304 -26.39 -18.97 31.61
N GLU A 305 -26.89 -19.26 32.82
CA GLU A 305 -27.35 -18.23 33.76
C GLU A 305 -26.23 -17.28 34.17
N GLN A 306 -25.04 -17.80 34.49
CA GLN A 306 -23.87 -16.98 34.80
C GLN A 306 -23.45 -16.12 33.60
N ALA A 307 -23.45 -16.66 32.38
CA ALA A 307 -23.16 -15.88 31.18
C ALA A 307 -24.20 -14.76 30.95
N HIS A 308 -25.48 -15.01 31.24
CA HIS A 308 -26.51 -13.97 31.20
C HIS A 308 -26.32 -12.91 32.31
N ALA A 309 -25.90 -13.33 33.51
CA ALA A 309 -25.64 -12.44 34.64
C ALA A 309 -24.38 -11.58 34.42
N ASP A 310 -23.28 -12.17 33.95
CA ASP A 310 -22.04 -11.48 33.60
C ASP A 310 -22.31 -10.49 32.45
N PHE A 311 -23.16 -10.87 31.49
CA PHE A 311 -23.61 -9.96 30.44
C PHE A 311 -24.37 -8.76 31.03
N ALA A 312 -25.37 -8.99 31.89
CA ALA A 312 -26.12 -7.92 32.55
C ALA A 312 -25.24 -7.02 33.46
N ALA A 313 -24.18 -7.57 34.05
CA ALA A 313 -23.21 -6.80 34.84
C ALA A 313 -22.29 -5.93 33.97
N THR A 314 -22.07 -6.31 32.71
CA THR A 314 -21.33 -5.50 31.73
C THR A 314 -22.19 -4.33 31.19
N GLU A 315 -23.50 -4.32 31.49
CA GLU A 315 -24.44 -3.26 31.11
C GLU A 315 -24.51 -2.07 32.10
N GLN A 316 -23.84 -2.16 33.27
CA GLN A 316 -23.75 -1.09 34.29
C GLN A 316 -22.47 -0.25 34.16
#